data_AF-A0A538BPX7-F1
#
_entry.id   AF-A0A538BPX7-F1
#
_cell.length_a   1.000
_cell.length_b   1.000
_cell.length_c   1.000
_cell.angle_alpha   90.00
_cell.angle_beta   90.00
_cell.angle_gamma   90.00
#
_symmetry.space_group_name_H-M   'P 1'
#
loop_
_entity.id
_entity.type
_entity.pdbx_description
1 polymer ?
#
loop_
_entity_poly.entity_id
_entity_poly.type
_entity_poly.pdbx_seq_one_letter_code
_entity_poly.pdbx_strand_id
1 'polypeptide(L)'
;MGKAADWLREERRNVLGHWAAVCVECGAARRWFEEHEDEVPSACPQCGGELLRRCPSCYAPFSSAFAVECESCGAALRRPELFGTPIRRA
;
A
#
# COMPACT_ATOMS: atom_id res chain seq x y z
N MET A 1 -14.02 -7.23 19.93
CA MET A 1 -13.66 -6.11 19.02
C MET A 1 -14.92 -5.74 18.27
N GLY A 2 -15.50 -4.58 18.61
CA GLY A 2 -16.88 -4.26 18.24
C GLY A 2 -17.00 -3.74 16.81
N LYS A 3 -18.12 -4.08 16.15
CA LYS A 3 -18.56 -3.58 14.83
C LYS A 3 -18.35 -2.07 14.66
N ALA A 4 -18.44 -1.30 15.75
CA ALA A 4 -18.13 0.13 15.83
C ALA A 4 -16.73 0.51 15.32
N ALA A 5 -15.70 -0.31 15.59
CA ALA A 5 -14.33 -0.05 15.17
C ALA A 5 -14.03 -0.53 13.75
N ASP A 6 -14.89 -1.38 13.17
CA ASP A 6 -14.76 -1.91 11.83
C ASP A 6 -15.31 -0.92 10.81
N TRP A 7 -16.55 -0.43 11.03
CA TRP A 7 -17.17 0.57 10.15
C TRP A 7 -16.38 1.89 10.10
N LEU A 8 -15.78 2.32 11.22
CA LEU A 8 -14.96 3.53 11.27
C LEU A 8 -13.65 3.39 10.47
N ARG A 9 -13.13 2.16 10.32
CA ARG A 9 -11.97 1.90 9.46
C ARG A 9 -12.37 1.86 7.99
N GLU A 10 -13.54 1.29 7.68
CA GLU A 10 -14.12 1.35 6.34
C GLU A 10 -14.39 2.78 5.90
N GLU A 11 -15.05 3.59 6.74
CA GLU A 11 -15.41 4.97 6.38
C GLU A 11 -14.18 5.87 6.19
N ARG A 12 -13.13 5.69 7.00
CA ARG A 12 -11.86 6.43 6.80
C ARG A 12 -11.17 6.06 5.49
N ARG A 13 -11.32 4.82 5.00
CA ARG A 13 -10.80 4.42 3.68
C ARG A 13 -11.56 5.12 2.54
N ASN A 14 -12.86 5.35 2.70
CA ASN A 14 -13.68 6.08 1.73
C ASN A 14 -13.36 7.59 1.67
N VAL A 15 -12.67 8.14 2.68
CA VAL A 15 -12.26 9.56 2.70
C VAL A 15 -10.78 9.75 2.36
N LEU A 16 -9.91 8.82 2.76
CA LEU A 16 -8.45 8.95 2.61
C LEU A 16 -7.88 8.14 1.44
N GLY A 17 -8.69 7.35 0.75
CA GLY A 17 -8.31 6.40 -0.30
C GLY A 17 -8.37 4.95 0.18
N HIS A 18 -9.02 4.10 -0.63
CA HIS A 18 -9.26 2.68 -0.33
C HIS A 18 -7.96 1.91 -0.11
N TRP A 19 -6.95 2.20 -0.92
CA TRP A 19 -5.76 1.38 -1.07
C TRP A 19 -4.48 2.22 -0.98
N ALA A 20 -3.35 1.56 -0.81
CA ALA A 20 -2.02 2.17 -0.79
C ALA A 20 -1.22 1.75 -2.03
N ALA A 21 -0.40 2.66 -2.53
CA ALA A 21 0.69 2.38 -3.45
C ALA A 21 2.02 2.69 -2.76
N VAL A 22 3.01 1.83 -2.91
CA VAL A 22 4.28 1.87 -2.16
C VAL A 22 5.48 1.75 -3.09
N CYS A 23 6.47 2.61 -2.88
CA CYS A 23 7.72 2.53 -3.62
C CYS A 23 8.59 1.44 -3.02
N VAL A 24 9.15 0.59 -3.88
CA VAL A 24 10.01 -0.52 -3.46
C VAL A 24 11.42 -0.07 -3.08
N GLU A 25 11.83 1.12 -3.56
CA GLU A 25 13.16 1.68 -3.35
C GLU A 25 13.22 2.59 -2.12
N CYS A 26 12.47 3.70 -2.13
CA CYS A 26 12.56 4.73 -1.08
C CYS A 26 11.45 4.67 -0.02
N GLY A 27 10.46 3.78 -0.21
CA GLY A 27 9.36 3.62 0.73
C GLY A 27 8.27 4.68 0.66
N ALA A 28 8.36 5.65 -0.25
CA ALA A 28 7.30 6.62 -0.51
C ALA A 28 5.95 5.91 -0.69
N ALA A 29 4.90 6.43 -0.07
CA ALA A 29 3.58 5.86 -0.16
C ALA A 29 2.53 6.91 -0.48
N ARG A 30 1.52 6.52 -1.26
CA ARG A 30 0.33 7.32 -1.48
C ARG A 30 -0.92 6.46 -1.35
N ARG A 31 -2.00 7.09 -0.91
CA ARG A 31 -3.33 6.50 -0.98
C ARG A 31 -3.95 6.76 -2.35
N TRP A 32 -4.85 5.87 -2.75
CA TRP A 32 -5.63 6.00 -3.98
C TRP A 32 -7.01 5.36 -3.82
N PHE A 33 -7.94 5.85 -4.63
CA PHE A 33 -9.31 5.34 -4.71
C PHE A 33 -9.45 4.38 -5.88
N GLU A 34 -10.33 3.39 -5.76
CA GLU A 34 -10.43 2.33 -6.76
C GLU A 34 -10.84 2.87 -8.14
N GLU A 35 -11.72 3.88 -8.15
CA GLU A 35 -12.17 4.59 -9.34
C GLU A 35 -11.09 5.48 -10.00
N HIS A 36 -9.97 5.75 -9.32
CA HIS A 36 -8.86 6.58 -9.79
C HIS A 36 -7.54 5.79 -9.87
N GLU A 37 -7.61 4.47 -10.11
CA GLU A 37 -6.42 3.62 -10.19
C GLU A 37 -5.48 4.02 -11.34
N ASP A 38 -6.03 4.43 -12.48
CA ASP A 38 -5.29 4.83 -13.67
C ASP A 38 -4.47 6.11 -13.46
N GLU A 39 -4.83 6.93 -12.48
CA GLU A 39 -4.10 8.12 -12.08
C GLU A 39 -2.89 7.82 -11.17
N VAL A 40 -2.71 6.56 -10.74
CA VAL A 40 -1.58 6.15 -9.90
C VAL A 40 -0.33 5.93 -10.76
N PRO A 41 0.75 6.72 -10.55
CA PRO A 41 1.98 6.57 -11.31
C PRO A 41 2.59 5.18 -11.14
N SER A 42 3.21 4.66 -12.21
CA SER A 42 4.04 3.45 -12.12
C SER A 42 5.43 3.73 -11.53
N ALA A 43 5.90 4.97 -11.64
CA ALA A 43 7.17 5.42 -11.08
C ALA A 43 6.97 6.37 -9.89
N CYS A 44 7.82 6.25 -8.89
CA CYS A 44 7.82 7.06 -7.69
C CYS A 44 8.22 8.51 -8.03
N PRO A 45 7.38 9.52 -7.73
CA PRO A 45 7.73 10.92 -7.98
C PRO A 45 8.93 11.44 -7.17
N GLN A 46 9.33 10.74 -6.11
CA GLN A 46 10.42 11.16 -5.23
C GLN A 46 11.79 10.62 -5.66
N CYS A 47 11.87 9.39 -6.19
CA CYS A 47 13.15 8.74 -6.53
C CYS A 47 13.20 8.09 -7.92
N GLY A 48 12.10 8.07 -8.67
CA GLY A 48 11.99 7.40 -9.97
C GLY A 48 11.87 5.88 -9.91
N GLY A 49 11.98 5.26 -8.74
CA GLY A 49 11.83 3.80 -8.56
C GLY A 49 10.41 3.29 -8.77
N GLU A 50 10.23 1.98 -8.84
CA GLU A 50 8.91 1.37 -9.08
C GLU A 50 7.94 1.65 -7.92
N LEU A 51 6.70 2.04 -8.27
CA LEU A 51 5.59 2.27 -7.34
C LEU A 51 4.55 1.16 -7.50
N LEU A 52 4.55 0.19 -6.59
CA LEU A 52 3.59 -0.90 -6.60
C LEU A 52 2.25 -0.42 -6.03
N ARG A 53 1.18 -0.57 -6.81
CA ARG A 53 -0.22 -0.33 -6.37
C ARG A 53 -1.04 -1.61 -6.19
N ARG A 54 -0.61 -2.67 -6.88
CA ARG A 54 -1.23 -4.01 -6.90
C ARG A 54 -0.14 -5.05 -6.76
N CYS A 55 -0.44 -6.18 -6.14
CA CYS A 55 0.49 -7.29 -6.06
C CYS A 55 0.82 -7.81 -7.47
N PRO A 56 2.09 -7.95 -7.87
CA PRO A 56 2.44 -8.47 -9.19
C PRO A 56 2.07 -9.95 -9.38
N SER A 57 1.84 -10.69 -8.30
CA SER A 57 1.48 -12.12 -8.34
C SER A 57 -0.03 -12.37 -8.43
N CYS A 58 -0.84 -11.62 -7.68
CA CYS A 58 -2.29 -11.88 -7.57
C CYS A 58 -3.18 -10.66 -7.84
N TYR A 59 -2.61 -9.50 -8.17
CA TYR A 59 -3.32 -8.23 -8.41
C TYR A 59 -4.17 -7.73 -7.22
N ALA A 60 -4.01 -8.28 -6.02
CA ALA A 60 -4.65 -7.72 -4.83
C ALA A 60 -4.08 -6.33 -4.51
N PRO A 61 -4.92 -5.36 -4.11
CA PRO A 61 -4.47 -4.05 -3.66
C PRO A 61 -3.92 -4.12 -2.22
N PHE A 62 -3.21 -3.08 -1.79
CA PHE A 62 -2.61 -3.06 -0.45
C PHE A 62 -3.46 -2.22 0.50
N SER A 63 -3.84 -2.77 1.65
CA SER A 63 -4.60 -2.03 2.66
C SER A 63 -3.73 -1.04 3.44
N SER A 64 -2.41 -1.28 3.46
CA SER A 64 -1.42 -0.59 4.27
C SER A 64 -0.20 -0.14 3.47
N ALA A 65 0.27 1.08 3.75
CA ALA A 65 1.55 1.60 3.23
C ALA A 65 2.77 0.87 3.80
N PHE A 66 2.61 0.03 4.82
CA PHE A 66 3.65 -0.79 5.43
C PHE A 66 3.67 -2.22 4.90
N ALA A 67 2.92 -2.52 3.82
CA ALA A 67 2.93 -3.84 3.21
C ALA A 67 4.35 -4.22 2.74
N VAL A 68 4.83 -5.37 3.23
CA VAL A 68 6.11 -6.01 2.84
C VAL A 68 5.84 -7.35 2.15
N GLU A 69 4.72 -7.97 2.48
CA GLU A 69 4.15 -9.17 1.88
C GLU A 69 2.70 -8.89 1.49
N CYS A 70 2.23 -9.53 0.43
CA CYS A 70 0.86 -9.43 -0.01
C CYS A 70 -0.09 -10.05 1.02
N GLU A 71 -1.08 -9.28 1.48
CA GLU A 71 -2.07 -9.74 2.45
C GLU A 71 -2.98 -10.84 1.91
N SER A 72 -3.09 -10.97 0.59
CA SER A 72 -3.94 -11.98 -0.08
C SER A 72 -3.19 -13.28 -0.42
N CYS A 73 -1.98 -13.20 -0.98
CA CYS A 73 -1.25 -14.38 -1.47
C CYS A 73 0.08 -14.66 -0.75
N GLY A 74 0.53 -13.80 0.15
CA GLY A 74 1.79 -13.95 0.88
C GLY A 74 3.06 -13.66 0.07
N ALA A 75 2.96 -13.31 -1.22
CA ALA A 75 4.14 -12.96 -2.02
C ALA A 75 4.88 -11.74 -1.43
N ALA A 76 6.21 -11.80 -1.38
CA ALA A 76 7.04 -10.67 -0.99
C ALA A 76 6.85 -9.50 -1.98
N LEU A 77 6.57 -8.31 -1.46
CA LEU A 77 6.33 -7.09 -2.25
C LEU A 77 7.58 -6.20 -2.32
N ARG A 78 8.32 -6.12 -1.22
CA ARG A 78 9.56 -5.33 -1.09
C ARG A 78 10.37 -5.80 0.10
N ARG A 79 11.60 -5.29 0.24
CA ARG A 79 12.43 -5.57 1.41
C ARG A 79 11.73 -5.11 2.70
N PRO A 80 11.83 -5.88 3.81
CA PRO A 80 11.22 -5.53 5.08
C PRO A 80 11.97 -4.44 5.86
N GLU A 81 12.89 -3.74 5.20
CA GLU A 81 13.69 -2.64 5.74
C GLU A 81 13.70 -1.46 4.77
N LEU A 82 13.79 -0.25 5.32
CA LEU A 82 14.05 0.99 4.59
C LEU A 82 15.14 1.75 5.32
N PHE A 83 16.19 2.14 4.59
CA PHE A 83 17.33 2.90 5.14
C PHE A 83 17.93 2.26 6.42
N GLY A 84 18.02 0.93 6.46
CA GLY A 84 18.55 0.16 7.59
C GLY A 84 17.61 0.05 8.79
N THR A 85 16.35 0.48 8.66
CA THR A 85 15.33 0.38 9.72
C THR A 85 14.20 -0.57 9.30
N PRO A 86 13.74 -1.48 10.18
CA PRO A 86 12.66 -2.39 9.84
C PRO A 86 11.33 -1.65 9.65
N ILE A 87 10.57 -2.05 8.62
CA ILE A 87 9.22 -1.57 8.38
C ILE A 87 8.28 -2.25 9.39
N ARG A 88 7.83 -1.51 10.40
CA ARG A 88 6.93 -2.04 11.43
C ARG A 88 5.47 -1.90 10.98
N ARG A 89 4.70 -3.00 11.06
CA ARG A 89 3.22 -2.91 10.95
C ARG A 89 2.71 -2.11 12.16
N ALA A 90 1.91 -1.08 11.88
CA ALA A 90 1.19 -0.29 12.88
C ALA A 90 -0.14 -0.95 13.26
#